data_AF-A0A537QMA8-F1
#
_entry.id   AF-A0A537QMA8-F1
#
_cell.length_a   1.000
_cell.length_b   1.000
_cell.length_c   1.000
_cell.angle_alpha   90.00
_cell.angle_beta   90.00
_cell.angle_gamma   90.00
#
_symmetry.space_group_name_H-M   'P 1'
#
loop_
_entity.id
_entity.type
_entity.pdbx_description
1 polymer ?
#
loop_
_entity_poly.entity_id
_entity_poly.type
_entity_poly.pdbx_seq_one_letter_code
_entity_poly.pdbx_strand_id
1 'polypeptide(L)'
;MRIGTGLIFAGAVSLLASSAAWSQLAGNKSAAAPQAAPSVTAPAPAKAACANPNALGIGRTVEIDTTGGPGFGFEHFKQLDFLRDHEVVLTFDDGPWPVNTPSVLKTLADECTTGVFFPIGKHATYYPEILKQVAAAGHTVGSHTWSHANLNNKKLNGEQRKEEIEKGFSAVKWALGGSPAPFFRFPALQHPPEMVTYLGSRNVAIFSCDLDSFDFKASKPQTVIDSVMRKVDKLG
;
A
#
# COMPACT_ATOMS: atom_id res chain seq x y z
N MET A 1 40.45 -35.26 45.94
CA MET A 1 41.22 -36.36 45.32
C MET A 1 41.22 -36.11 43.82
N ARG A 2 42.27 -35.43 43.34
CA ARG A 2 43.30 -35.96 42.40
C ARG A 2 42.87 -35.81 40.93
N ILE A 3 43.32 -34.79 40.19
CA ILE A 3 44.65 -34.54 39.56
C ILE A 3 44.60 -34.89 38.06
N GLY A 4 45.17 -34.02 37.21
CA GLY A 4 45.53 -34.32 35.82
C GLY A 4 45.61 -33.09 34.92
N THR A 5 46.51 -32.10 35.13
CA THR A 5 47.76 -31.87 34.33
C THR A 5 47.61 -32.20 32.84
N GLY A 6 47.79 -31.32 31.86
CA GLY A 6 48.59 -30.10 31.74
C GLY A 6 49.66 -30.34 30.67
N LEU A 7 49.77 -29.47 29.65
CA LEU A 7 51.06 -29.17 29.00
C LEU A 7 51.01 -27.84 28.25
N ILE A 8 52.05 -27.06 28.49
CA ILE A 8 52.35 -25.71 28.00
C ILE A 8 53.34 -25.86 26.83
N PHE A 9 53.25 -25.01 25.81
CA PHE A 9 54.44 -24.57 25.07
C PHE A 9 54.44 -23.05 24.93
N ALA A 10 55.58 -22.48 25.32
CA ALA A 10 55.93 -21.08 25.32
C ALA A 10 56.32 -20.57 23.92
N GLY A 11 56.16 -19.28 23.67
CA GLY A 11 56.62 -18.64 22.45
C GLY A 11 56.57 -17.12 22.48
N ALA A 12 57.65 -16.53 22.99
CA ALA A 12 58.23 -15.21 22.70
C ALA A 12 57.39 -13.93 22.86
N VAL A 13 57.84 -13.15 23.85
CA VAL A 13 57.64 -11.73 24.10
C VAL A 13 58.28 -10.89 22.99
N SER A 14 57.56 -9.88 22.49
CA SER A 14 58.15 -8.65 21.98
C SER A 14 57.42 -7.46 22.57
N LEU A 15 58.13 -6.77 23.46
CA LEU A 15 57.75 -5.49 24.07
C LEU A 15 58.11 -4.37 23.09
N LEU A 16 57.11 -3.59 22.68
CA LEU A 16 57.29 -2.19 22.33
C LEU A 16 56.36 -1.39 23.24
N ALA A 17 56.98 -0.79 24.26
CA ALA A 17 56.35 0.18 25.12
C ALA A 17 56.23 1.51 24.36
N SER A 18 55.01 1.99 24.21
CA SER A 18 54.73 3.40 23.96
C SER A 18 53.72 3.84 25.00
N SER A 19 54.22 4.64 25.93
CA SER A 19 53.50 5.33 26.99
C SER A 19 52.46 6.30 26.44
N ALA A 20 51.22 6.23 26.91
CA ALA A 20 50.35 7.39 27.04
C ALA A 20 49.23 7.11 28.06
N ALA A 21 49.38 7.78 29.20
CA ALA A 21 48.37 8.31 30.12
C ALA A 21 47.03 7.57 30.28
N TRP A 22 46.80 7.08 31.50
CA TRP A 22 45.47 6.87 32.04
C TRP A 22 44.78 8.23 32.24
N SER A 23 43.63 8.41 31.60
CA SER A 23 42.61 9.36 32.05
C SER A 23 41.32 8.58 32.25
N GLN A 24 40.88 8.50 33.49
CA GLN A 24 39.53 8.11 33.88
C GLN A 24 38.54 9.04 33.19
N LEU A 25 37.58 8.49 32.44
CA LEU A 25 36.36 9.21 32.10
C LEU A 25 35.15 8.35 32.47
N ALA A 26 34.35 8.97 33.32
CA ALA A 26 33.10 8.52 33.91
C ALA A 26 32.16 7.85 32.89
N GLY A 27 31.45 6.83 33.38
CA GLY A 27 30.34 6.22 32.65
C GLY A 27 29.29 7.27 32.29
N ASN A 28 29.12 7.50 30.99
CA ASN A 28 28.09 8.37 30.48
C ASN A 28 26.79 7.55 30.41
N LYS A 29 25.85 7.80 31.31
CA LYS A 29 24.47 7.33 31.17
C LYS A 29 23.92 7.92 29.87
N SER A 30 23.62 7.07 28.90
CA SER A 30 22.92 7.46 27.69
C SER A 30 21.55 8.02 28.08
N ALA A 31 21.36 9.33 27.94
CA ALA A 31 20.07 9.97 28.09
C ALA A 31 19.19 9.58 26.89
N ALA A 32 18.01 9.02 27.16
CA ALA A 32 17.02 8.71 26.15
C ALA A 32 16.66 9.97 25.36
N ALA A 33 16.67 9.87 24.03
CA ALA A 33 16.23 10.94 23.15
C ALA A 33 14.73 11.25 23.40
N PRO A 34 14.32 12.53 23.38
CA PRO A 34 12.91 12.89 23.57
C PRO A 34 12.07 12.33 22.43
N GLN A 35 11.00 11.61 22.79
CA GLN A 35 9.95 11.17 21.87
C GLN A 35 9.35 12.39 21.17
N ALA A 36 9.31 12.36 19.84
CA ALA A 36 8.60 13.35 19.04
C ALA A 36 7.11 13.34 19.40
N ALA A 37 6.56 14.52 19.67
CA ALA A 37 5.13 14.69 19.89
C ALA A 37 4.34 14.27 18.63
N PRO A 38 3.11 13.74 18.79
CA PRO A 38 2.27 13.41 17.65
C PRO A 38 1.99 14.67 16.83
N SER A 39 2.35 14.62 15.55
CA SER A 39 2.03 15.65 14.57
C SER A 39 0.51 15.72 14.41
N VAL A 40 -0.08 16.81 14.88
CA VAL A 40 -1.49 17.13 14.63
C VAL A 40 -1.64 17.39 13.13
N THR A 41 -2.25 16.45 12.41
CA THR A 41 -2.58 16.60 10.99
C THR A 41 -3.58 17.74 10.85
N ALA A 42 -3.27 18.68 9.94
CA ALA A 42 -4.18 19.76 9.60
C ALA A 42 -5.51 19.17 9.06
N PRO A 43 -6.67 19.79 9.36
CA PRO A 43 -7.95 19.29 8.87
C PRO A 43 -7.96 19.27 7.34
N ALA A 44 -8.45 18.18 6.77
CA ALA A 44 -8.63 18.05 5.33
C ALA A 44 -9.45 19.23 4.79
N PRO A 45 -9.11 19.79 3.62
CA PRO A 45 -9.86 20.89 3.04
C PRO A 45 -11.33 20.50 2.89
N ALA A 46 -12.22 21.44 3.23
CA ALA A 46 -13.66 21.25 3.12
C ALA A 46 -14.02 20.85 1.68
N LYS A 47 -14.77 19.74 1.53
CA LYS A 47 -15.25 19.23 0.25
C LYS A 47 -16.00 20.38 -0.46
N ALA A 48 -15.58 20.71 -1.68
CA ALA A 48 -16.29 21.71 -2.48
C ALA A 48 -17.77 21.34 -2.61
N ALA A 49 -18.66 22.32 -2.52
CA ALA A 49 -20.10 22.08 -2.65
C ALA A 49 -20.38 21.42 -4.01
N CYS A 50 -21.15 20.33 -3.97
CA CYS A 50 -21.49 19.57 -5.16
C CYS A 50 -22.25 20.43 -6.17
N ALA A 51 -21.77 20.50 -7.41
CA ALA A 51 -22.43 21.29 -8.45
C ALA A 51 -23.68 20.61 -9.03
N ASN A 52 -23.83 19.29 -8.86
CA ASN A 52 -24.97 18.51 -9.34
C ASN A 52 -26.00 18.31 -8.21
N PRO A 53 -27.21 18.87 -8.31
CA PRO A 53 -28.24 18.74 -7.27
C PRO A 53 -28.81 17.31 -7.16
N ASN A 54 -28.59 16.46 -8.17
CA ASN A 54 -29.05 15.07 -8.19
C ASN A 54 -27.93 14.06 -7.92
N ALA A 55 -26.73 14.54 -7.58
CA ALA A 55 -25.61 13.65 -7.27
C ALA A 55 -25.92 12.78 -6.06
N LEU A 56 -25.31 11.60 -6.01
CA LEU A 56 -25.35 10.77 -4.81
C LEU A 56 -24.93 11.57 -3.57
N GLY A 57 -23.85 12.35 -3.67
CA GLY A 57 -23.35 13.19 -2.57
C GLY A 57 -22.91 12.40 -1.33
N ILE A 58 -22.84 11.07 -1.44
CA ILE A 58 -22.49 10.15 -0.36
C ILE A 58 -20.98 9.91 -0.34
N GLY A 59 -20.46 9.83 0.87
CA GLY A 59 -19.09 9.41 1.14
C GLY A 59 -18.66 9.82 2.53
N ARG A 60 -17.75 9.03 3.10
CA ARG A 60 -17.03 9.36 4.32
C ARG A 60 -15.57 8.98 4.18
N THR A 61 -14.73 9.59 4.99
CA THR A 61 -13.34 9.17 5.12
C THR A 61 -13.25 8.09 6.20
N VAL A 62 -12.52 7.02 5.89
CA VAL A 62 -12.19 5.96 6.84
C VAL A 62 -10.68 5.94 6.99
N GLU A 63 -10.21 6.05 8.23
CA GLU A 63 -8.80 5.87 8.54
C GLU A 63 -8.52 4.37 8.72
N ILE A 64 -7.53 3.86 7.98
CA ILE A 64 -7.14 2.45 8.01
C ILE A 64 -5.76 2.35 8.66
N ASP A 65 -5.69 1.68 9.81
CA ASP A 65 -4.40 1.25 10.38
C ASP A 65 -3.83 0.12 9.53
N THR A 66 -2.70 0.36 8.86
CA THR A 66 -2.06 -0.63 7.99
C THR A 66 -1.00 -1.46 8.71
N THR A 67 -0.85 -1.31 10.02
CA THR A 67 0.12 -2.06 10.83
C THR A 67 -0.08 -3.57 10.66
N GLY A 68 1.00 -4.26 10.30
CA GLY A 68 0.98 -5.71 10.05
C GLY A 68 0.34 -6.13 8.72
N GLY A 69 -0.07 -5.18 7.87
CA GLY A 69 -0.62 -5.42 6.53
C GLY A 69 -1.96 -6.16 6.53
N PRO A 70 -3.01 -5.57 7.12
CA PRO A 70 -4.35 -6.15 7.12
C PRO A 70 -4.87 -6.36 5.69
N GLY A 71 -5.64 -7.42 5.50
CA GLY A 71 -6.35 -7.70 4.26
C GLY A 71 -7.82 -7.29 4.34
N PHE A 72 -8.35 -6.74 3.26
CA PHE A 72 -9.75 -6.35 3.08
C PHE A 72 -10.34 -6.97 1.81
N GLY A 73 -11.65 -7.24 1.80
CA GLY A 73 -12.36 -7.86 0.69
C GLY A 73 -12.58 -9.36 0.89
N PHE A 74 -13.83 -9.74 1.12
CA PHE A 74 -14.31 -11.05 1.56
C PHE A 74 -14.13 -12.19 0.55
N GLU A 75 -13.77 -11.89 -0.70
CA GLU A 75 -13.34 -12.94 -1.63
C GLU A 75 -12.11 -13.68 -1.07
N HIS A 76 -11.21 -12.96 -0.37
CA HIS A 76 -9.95 -13.55 0.13
C HIS A 76 -9.61 -13.21 1.59
N PHE A 77 -10.07 -12.07 2.12
CA PHE A 77 -9.73 -11.58 3.46
C PHE A 77 -11.00 -11.29 4.26
N LYS A 78 -11.40 -12.25 5.11
CA LYS A 78 -12.68 -12.20 5.86
C LYS A 78 -12.55 -11.62 7.27
N GLN A 79 -11.35 -11.21 7.65
CA GLN A 79 -11.04 -10.87 9.03
C GLN A 79 -11.47 -9.46 9.41
N LEU A 80 -11.46 -8.54 8.44
CA LEU A 80 -11.67 -7.12 8.69
C LEU A 80 -12.66 -6.56 7.68
N ASP A 81 -13.60 -5.81 8.22
CA ASP A 81 -14.55 -5.02 7.47
C ASP A 81 -14.70 -3.67 8.16
N PHE A 82 -14.70 -2.62 7.35
CA PHE A 82 -14.91 -1.25 7.81
C PHE A 82 -16.16 -0.65 7.19
N LEU A 83 -16.86 -1.37 6.32
CA LEU A 83 -18.11 -0.96 5.70
C LEU A 83 -19.25 -1.04 6.69
N ARG A 84 -20.17 -0.09 6.60
CA ARG A 84 -21.47 -0.15 7.26
C ARG A 84 -22.45 -0.90 6.36
N ASP A 85 -23.58 -1.28 6.93
CA ASP A 85 -24.72 -1.83 6.19
C ASP A 85 -25.05 -0.92 4.98
N HIS A 86 -25.22 -1.53 3.80
CA HIS A 86 -25.45 -0.84 2.52
C HIS A 86 -24.38 0.18 2.10
N GLU A 87 -23.15 0.06 2.61
CA GLU A 87 -22.01 0.88 2.18
C GLU A 87 -21.14 0.12 1.18
N VAL A 88 -20.73 0.83 0.13
CA VAL A 88 -19.80 0.28 -0.88
C VAL A 88 -18.59 1.20 -1.04
N VAL A 89 -17.45 0.59 -1.38
CA VAL A 89 -16.26 1.33 -1.81
C VAL A 89 -15.97 0.99 -3.27
N LEU A 90 -15.91 2.03 -4.09
CA LEU A 90 -15.51 1.90 -5.49
C LEU A 90 -13.98 1.88 -5.59
N THR A 91 -13.46 0.84 -6.24
CA THR A 91 -12.02 0.69 -6.47
C THR A 91 -11.73 0.45 -7.93
N PHE A 92 -10.66 1.05 -8.46
CA PHE A 92 -10.30 1.01 -9.87
C PHE A 92 -8.84 0.61 -10.05
N ASP A 93 -8.59 -0.41 -10.87
CA ASP A 93 -7.25 -0.94 -11.12
C ASP A 93 -6.71 -0.45 -12.48
N ASP A 94 -5.47 -0.80 -12.78
CA ASP A 94 -4.82 -0.74 -14.10
C ASP A 94 -4.59 0.64 -14.74
N GLY A 95 -5.03 1.71 -14.09
CA GLY A 95 -4.75 3.08 -14.52
C GLY A 95 -3.30 3.55 -14.25
N PRO A 96 -2.99 4.80 -14.56
CA PRO A 96 -3.80 5.71 -15.37
C PRO A 96 -3.78 5.37 -16.87
N TRP A 97 -4.92 5.57 -17.55
CA TRP A 97 -5.04 5.55 -19.02
C TRP A 97 -5.74 6.83 -19.50
N PRO A 98 -5.36 7.40 -20.67
CA PRO A 98 -5.74 8.75 -21.08
C PRO A 98 -7.21 8.92 -21.46
N VAL A 99 -7.94 7.83 -21.67
CA VAL A 99 -9.38 7.88 -21.97
C VAL A 99 -10.19 7.42 -20.76
N ASN A 100 -9.90 6.23 -20.25
CA ASN A 100 -10.72 5.60 -19.20
C ASN A 100 -10.60 6.31 -17.85
N THR A 101 -9.39 6.64 -17.40
CA THR A 101 -9.21 7.25 -16.08
C THR A 101 -9.88 8.63 -15.99
N PRO A 102 -9.69 9.56 -16.95
CA PRO A 102 -10.44 10.82 -16.95
C PRO A 102 -11.96 10.66 -17.01
N SER A 103 -12.47 9.65 -17.74
CA SER A 103 -13.91 9.36 -17.78
C SER A 103 -14.45 8.93 -16.41
N VAL A 104 -13.73 8.04 -15.72
CA VAL A 104 -14.07 7.63 -14.34
C VAL A 104 -14.01 8.82 -13.39
N LEU A 105 -12.96 9.65 -13.46
CA LEU A 105 -12.84 10.85 -12.64
C LEU A 105 -14.01 11.81 -12.84
N LYS A 106 -14.41 12.03 -14.10
CA LYS A 106 -15.56 12.86 -14.42
C LYS A 106 -16.84 12.31 -13.78
N THR A 107 -17.11 11.01 -13.93
CA THR A 107 -18.30 10.39 -13.35
C THR A 107 -18.32 10.48 -11.82
N LEU A 108 -17.19 10.22 -11.15
CA LEU A 108 -17.10 10.35 -9.69
C LEU A 108 -17.32 11.80 -9.23
N ALA A 109 -16.80 12.77 -9.98
CA ALA A 109 -17.01 14.20 -9.72
C ALA A 109 -18.47 14.62 -9.95
N ASP A 110 -19.10 14.17 -11.03
CA ASP A 110 -20.52 14.43 -11.33
C ASP A 110 -21.44 13.87 -10.24
N GLU A 111 -21.04 12.76 -9.60
CA GLU A 111 -21.74 12.14 -8.46
C GLU A 111 -21.24 12.58 -7.08
N CYS A 112 -20.29 13.51 -7.04
CA CYS A 112 -19.72 14.10 -5.82
C CYS A 112 -19.22 13.07 -4.80
N THR A 113 -18.66 11.97 -5.32
CA THR A 113 -18.11 10.85 -4.56
C THR A 113 -16.65 10.60 -4.93
N THR A 114 -16.02 9.67 -4.22
CA THR A 114 -14.59 9.36 -4.38
C THR A 114 -14.37 7.86 -4.39
N GLY A 115 -13.33 7.41 -5.11
CA GLY A 115 -12.89 6.01 -5.11
C GLY A 115 -11.44 5.83 -4.65
N VAL A 116 -11.02 4.56 -4.66
CA VAL A 116 -9.63 4.14 -4.45
C VAL A 116 -9.06 3.66 -5.79
N PHE A 117 -7.87 4.14 -6.15
CA PHE A 117 -7.21 3.78 -7.40
C PHE A 117 -5.94 2.98 -7.11
N PHE A 118 -5.78 1.84 -7.78
CA PHE A 118 -4.59 1.01 -7.75
C PHE A 118 -3.89 1.07 -9.12
N PRO A 119 -3.07 2.09 -9.37
CA PRO A 119 -2.38 2.23 -10.65
C PRO A 119 -1.24 1.22 -10.81
N ILE A 120 -0.99 0.83 -12.05
CA ILE A 120 0.21 0.10 -12.45
C ILE A 120 1.38 1.10 -12.50
N GLY A 121 2.52 0.74 -11.90
CA GLY A 121 3.69 1.63 -11.83
C GLY A 121 4.16 2.12 -13.20
N LYS A 122 4.24 1.25 -14.22
CA LYS A 122 4.57 1.64 -15.60
C LYS A 122 3.61 2.68 -16.15
N HIS A 123 2.31 2.48 -15.98
CA HIS A 123 1.30 3.43 -16.48
C HIS A 123 1.40 4.78 -15.77
N ALA A 124 1.72 4.77 -14.46
CA ALA A 124 1.99 6.00 -13.72
C ALA A 124 3.18 6.78 -14.29
N THR A 125 4.17 6.10 -14.88
CA THR A 125 5.28 6.79 -15.59
C THR A 125 4.91 7.32 -16.97
N TYR A 126 3.89 6.74 -17.61
CA TYR A 126 3.42 7.18 -18.92
C TYR A 126 2.51 8.39 -18.83
N TYR A 127 1.64 8.44 -17.81
CA TYR A 127 0.65 9.50 -17.64
C TYR A 127 0.65 10.08 -16.21
N PRO A 128 1.79 10.61 -15.72
CA PRO A 128 1.90 11.12 -14.35
C PRO A 128 0.95 12.29 -14.08
N GLU A 129 0.65 13.12 -15.09
CA GLU A 129 -0.32 14.21 -15.00
C GLU A 129 -1.73 13.73 -14.70
N ILE A 130 -2.16 12.60 -15.27
CA ILE A 130 -3.49 12.03 -14.99
C ILE A 130 -3.52 11.50 -13.55
N LEU A 131 -2.46 10.84 -13.10
CA LEU A 131 -2.42 10.35 -11.73
C LEU A 131 -2.43 11.50 -10.70
N LYS A 132 -1.79 12.63 -11.01
CA LYS A 132 -1.90 13.85 -10.21
C LYS A 132 -3.33 14.39 -10.17
N GLN A 133 -4.07 14.33 -11.27
CA GLN A 133 -5.50 14.70 -11.28
C GLN A 133 -6.33 13.78 -10.38
N VAL A 134 -6.06 12.46 -10.40
CA VAL A 134 -6.73 11.51 -9.50
C VAL A 134 -6.53 11.93 -8.03
N ALA A 135 -5.29 12.19 -7.63
CA ALA A 135 -4.99 12.61 -6.25
C ALA A 135 -5.55 14.00 -5.92
N ALA A 136 -5.47 14.97 -6.84
CA ALA A 136 -5.99 16.32 -6.65
C ALA A 136 -7.53 16.35 -6.53
N ALA A 137 -8.22 15.38 -7.13
CA ALA A 137 -9.67 15.19 -6.98
C ALA A 137 -10.07 14.56 -5.63
N GLY A 138 -9.11 14.27 -4.74
CA GLY A 138 -9.37 13.73 -3.40
C GLY A 138 -9.55 12.21 -3.36
N HIS A 139 -9.20 11.50 -4.42
CA HIS A 139 -9.22 10.04 -4.43
C HIS A 139 -8.02 9.45 -3.70
N THR A 140 -8.19 8.26 -3.12
CA THR A 140 -7.08 7.53 -2.53
C THR A 140 -6.30 6.81 -3.63
N VAL A 141 -4.97 6.86 -3.59
CA VAL A 141 -4.09 6.18 -4.56
C VAL A 141 -3.20 5.18 -3.83
N GLY A 142 -3.29 3.90 -4.19
CA GLY A 142 -2.41 2.82 -3.75
C GLY A 142 -1.42 2.39 -4.84
N SER A 143 -1.05 1.11 -4.88
CA SER A 143 -0.19 0.54 -5.94
C SER A 143 -0.66 -0.85 -6.40
N HIS A 144 -0.37 -1.17 -7.67
CA HIS A 144 -0.81 -2.40 -8.33
C HIS A 144 0.32 -3.12 -9.09
N THR A 145 1.48 -3.28 -8.44
CA THR A 145 2.77 -3.70 -9.05
C THR A 145 3.33 -2.72 -10.07
N TRP A 146 4.56 -2.97 -10.51
CA TRP A 146 5.24 -2.20 -11.53
C TRP A 146 4.68 -2.48 -12.92
N SER A 147 4.53 -3.74 -13.30
CA SER A 147 4.24 -4.14 -14.67
C SER A 147 2.97 -4.96 -14.86
N HIS A 148 2.12 -5.02 -13.82
CA HIS A 148 0.96 -5.90 -13.77
C HIS A 148 1.33 -7.39 -13.80
N ALA A 149 2.50 -7.72 -13.22
CA ALA A 149 2.95 -9.10 -13.13
C ALA A 149 2.08 -9.88 -12.15
N ASN A 150 1.54 -11.02 -12.58
CA ASN A 150 0.92 -11.97 -11.66
C ASN A 150 2.01 -12.59 -10.78
N LEU A 151 2.03 -12.21 -9.50
CA LEU A 151 3.08 -12.60 -8.56
C LEU A 151 3.01 -14.10 -8.19
N ASN A 152 1.91 -14.79 -8.49
CA ASN A 152 1.80 -16.25 -8.35
C ASN A 152 2.45 -17.02 -9.52
N ASN A 153 3.00 -16.32 -10.51
CA ASN A 153 3.75 -16.95 -11.59
C ASN A 153 4.99 -17.66 -11.05
N LYS A 154 5.09 -18.98 -11.30
CA LYS A 154 6.21 -19.84 -10.88
C LYS A 154 7.55 -19.47 -11.53
N LYS A 155 7.55 -18.67 -12.61
CA LYS A 155 8.76 -18.18 -13.25
C LYS A 155 9.41 -17.00 -12.51
N LEU A 156 8.66 -16.33 -11.63
CA LEU A 156 9.19 -15.26 -10.79
C LEU A 156 9.76 -15.84 -9.51
N ASN A 157 10.97 -15.43 -9.14
CA ASN A 157 11.50 -15.70 -7.81
C ASN A 157 11.04 -14.63 -6.80
N GLY A 158 11.32 -14.86 -5.51
CA GLY A 158 10.86 -13.96 -4.45
C GLY A 158 11.40 -12.53 -4.57
N GLU A 159 12.64 -12.34 -5.01
CA GLU A 159 13.21 -11.00 -5.21
C GLU A 159 12.55 -10.26 -6.38
N GLN A 160 12.25 -10.96 -7.49
CA GLN A 160 11.52 -10.37 -8.62
C GLN A 160 10.10 -9.95 -8.22
N ARG A 161 9.43 -10.72 -7.35
CA ARG A 161 8.11 -10.35 -6.83
C ARG A 161 8.17 -9.10 -5.94
N LYS A 162 9.15 -9.03 -5.04
CA LYS A 162 9.37 -7.83 -4.21
C LYS A 162 9.71 -6.62 -5.08
N GLU A 163 10.54 -6.81 -6.10
CA GLU A 163 10.93 -5.76 -7.04
C GLU A 163 9.70 -5.21 -7.79
N GLU A 164 8.76 -6.06 -8.22
CA GLU A 164 7.50 -5.61 -8.81
C GLU A 164 6.68 -4.74 -7.84
N ILE A 165 6.62 -5.09 -6.56
CA ILE A 165 5.92 -4.30 -5.54
C ILE A 165 6.62 -2.96 -5.31
N GLU A 166 7.91 -2.99 -5.00
CA GLU A 166 8.68 -1.80 -4.59
C GLU A 166 8.87 -0.82 -5.76
N LYS A 167 9.07 -1.32 -6.99
CA LYS A 167 9.07 -0.46 -8.19
C LYS A 167 7.69 0.13 -8.47
N GLY A 168 6.61 -0.63 -8.25
CA GLY A 168 5.25 -0.13 -8.34
C GLY A 168 5.02 1.08 -7.45
N PHE A 169 5.30 0.93 -6.16
CA PHE A 169 5.19 2.03 -5.19
C PHE A 169 6.11 3.21 -5.53
N SER A 170 7.36 2.94 -5.93
CA SER A 170 8.33 3.98 -6.28
C SER A 170 7.87 4.82 -7.48
N ALA A 171 7.32 4.17 -8.51
CA ALA A 171 6.83 4.85 -9.70
C ALA A 171 5.59 5.69 -9.41
N VAL A 172 4.65 5.16 -8.63
CA VAL A 172 3.46 5.90 -8.18
C VAL A 172 3.87 7.10 -7.34
N LYS A 173 4.78 6.93 -6.39
CA LYS A 173 5.33 8.02 -5.56
C LYS A 173 5.98 9.12 -6.41
N TRP A 174 6.78 8.73 -7.40
CA TRP A 174 7.41 9.67 -8.33
C TRP A 174 6.37 10.46 -9.12
N ALA A 175 5.37 9.77 -9.68
CA ALA A 175 4.32 10.40 -10.48
C ALA A 175 3.48 11.38 -9.66
N LEU A 176 3.16 11.04 -8.41
CA LEU A 176 2.41 11.91 -7.49
C LEU A 176 3.24 13.09 -6.97
N GLY A 177 4.56 12.95 -6.86
CA GLY A 177 5.40 13.89 -6.11
C GLY A 177 5.22 13.77 -4.59
N GLY A 178 4.59 12.69 -4.12
CA GLY A 178 4.27 12.41 -2.72
C GLY A 178 4.02 10.92 -2.51
N SER A 179 4.02 10.47 -1.26
CA SER A 179 3.78 9.05 -0.98
C SER A 179 2.32 8.67 -1.28
N PRO A 180 2.06 7.59 -2.03
CA PRO A 180 0.71 7.02 -2.10
C PRO A 180 0.28 6.50 -0.72
N ALA A 181 -1.01 6.17 -0.58
CA ALA A 181 -1.47 5.39 0.56
C ALA A 181 -0.72 4.04 0.59
N PRO A 182 -0.39 3.50 1.77
CA PRO A 182 0.25 2.19 1.93
C PRO A 182 -0.76 1.06 1.67
N PHE A 183 -1.43 1.11 0.52
CA PHE A 183 -2.46 0.19 0.06
C PHE A 183 -1.97 -0.49 -1.21
N PHE A 184 -2.17 -1.81 -1.28
CA PHE A 184 -1.75 -2.61 -2.41
C PHE A 184 -2.87 -3.56 -2.82
N ARG A 185 -3.02 -3.77 -4.13
CA ARG A 185 -3.84 -4.85 -4.67
C ARG A 185 -2.98 -5.72 -5.56
N PHE A 186 -3.13 -7.05 -5.44
CA PHE A 186 -2.41 -8.00 -6.30
C PHE A 186 -3.09 -8.10 -7.68
N PRO A 187 -2.33 -8.05 -8.80
CA PRO A 187 -2.85 -8.38 -10.12
C PRO A 187 -3.55 -9.73 -10.17
N ALA A 188 -4.68 -9.78 -10.87
CA ALA A 188 -5.58 -10.94 -10.94
C ALA A 188 -6.07 -11.46 -9.56
N LEU A 189 -5.98 -10.62 -8.52
CA LEU A 189 -6.28 -10.97 -7.12
C LEU A 189 -5.46 -12.17 -6.59
N GLN A 190 -4.34 -12.52 -7.23
CA GLN A 190 -3.52 -13.66 -6.85
C GLN A 190 -2.43 -13.23 -5.85
N HIS A 191 -2.55 -13.69 -4.61
CA HIS A 191 -1.72 -13.28 -3.48
C HIS A 191 -0.83 -14.43 -2.95
N PRO A 192 0.42 -14.58 -3.44
CA PRO A 192 1.35 -15.56 -2.88
C PRO A 192 1.53 -15.34 -1.37
N PRO A 193 1.45 -16.37 -0.51
CA PRO A 193 1.55 -16.20 0.95
C PRO A 193 2.83 -15.48 1.41
N GLU A 194 3.94 -15.71 0.70
CA GLU A 194 5.22 -15.05 0.95
C GLU A 194 5.11 -13.53 0.73
N MET A 195 4.31 -13.08 -0.25
CA MET A 195 4.13 -11.67 -0.59
C MET A 195 3.11 -10.99 0.32
N VAL A 196 2.10 -11.73 0.80
CA VAL A 196 1.22 -11.26 1.88
C VAL A 196 2.06 -10.99 3.14
N THR A 197 2.92 -11.94 3.52
CA THR A 197 3.85 -11.78 4.66
C THR A 197 4.80 -10.60 4.46
N TYR A 198 5.33 -10.45 3.24
CA TYR A 198 6.22 -9.35 2.90
C TYR A 198 5.53 -8.00 3.07
N LEU A 199 4.34 -7.80 2.50
CA LEU A 199 3.55 -6.57 2.66
C LEU A 199 3.20 -6.30 4.13
N GLY A 200 2.93 -7.35 4.92
CA GLY A 200 2.76 -7.24 6.37
C GLY A 200 3.98 -6.63 7.08
N SER A 201 5.19 -7.05 6.73
CA SER A 201 6.42 -6.47 7.29
C SER A 201 6.68 -5.02 6.84
N ARG A 202 5.97 -4.55 5.81
CA ARG A 202 6.01 -3.19 5.29
C ARG A 202 4.86 -2.31 5.81
N ASN A 203 3.98 -2.86 6.66
CA ASN A 203 2.73 -2.21 7.09
C ASN A 203 1.91 -1.71 5.90
N VAL A 204 1.77 -2.54 4.86
CA VAL A 204 0.98 -2.23 3.66
C VAL A 204 -0.29 -3.06 3.68
N ALA A 205 -1.44 -2.39 3.70
CA ALA A 205 -2.73 -3.06 3.65
C ALA A 205 -3.01 -3.64 2.25
N ILE A 206 -3.70 -4.77 2.23
CA ILE A 206 -3.99 -5.54 1.02
C ILE A 206 -5.47 -5.45 0.72
N PHE A 207 -5.83 -5.02 -0.49
CA PHE A 207 -7.22 -4.92 -0.92
C PHE A 207 -7.51 -5.99 -1.97
N SER A 208 -8.43 -6.89 -1.66
CA SER A 208 -9.16 -7.71 -2.64
C SER A 208 -10.47 -7.00 -3.03
N CYS A 209 -11.53 -7.75 -3.33
CA CYS A 209 -12.89 -7.25 -3.51
C CYS A 209 -13.89 -8.15 -2.80
N ASP A 210 -15.09 -7.63 -2.54
CA ASP A 210 -16.25 -8.43 -2.15
C ASP A 210 -17.04 -8.88 -3.39
N LEU A 211 -17.01 -8.04 -4.43
CA LEU A 211 -17.63 -8.28 -5.72
C LEU A 211 -16.75 -7.76 -6.87
N ASP A 212 -16.45 -8.62 -7.83
CA ASP A 212 -15.80 -8.24 -9.09
C ASP A 212 -16.87 -7.89 -10.16
N SER A 213 -16.72 -6.75 -10.82
CA SER A 213 -17.61 -6.29 -11.89
C SER A 213 -17.43 -7.10 -13.18
N PHE A 214 -16.25 -7.70 -13.39
CA PHE A 214 -15.82 -8.33 -14.64
C PHE A 214 -15.97 -7.42 -15.87
N ASP A 215 -15.85 -6.10 -15.68
CA ASP A 215 -15.97 -5.10 -16.75
C ASP A 215 -14.96 -5.32 -17.89
N PHE A 216 -13.75 -5.80 -17.59
CA PHE A 216 -12.72 -6.15 -18.57
C PHE A 216 -13.12 -7.26 -19.56
N LYS A 217 -14.20 -8.01 -19.28
CA LYS A 217 -14.77 -9.02 -20.19
C LYS A 217 -16.05 -8.55 -20.88
N ALA A 218 -16.64 -7.45 -20.42
CA ALA A 218 -17.94 -7.01 -20.88
C ALA A 218 -17.82 -6.17 -22.16
N SER A 219 -18.67 -6.45 -23.14
CA SER A 219 -18.79 -5.64 -24.37
C SER A 219 -19.89 -4.58 -24.29
N LYS A 220 -20.76 -4.65 -23.27
CA LYS A 220 -21.92 -3.76 -23.09
C LYS A 220 -21.98 -3.24 -21.65
N PRO A 221 -22.16 -1.93 -21.42
CA PRO A 221 -22.29 -1.36 -20.09
C PRO A 221 -23.42 -2.01 -19.26
N GLN A 222 -24.58 -2.28 -19.89
CA GLN A 222 -25.73 -2.86 -19.20
C GLN A 222 -25.40 -4.22 -18.55
N THR A 223 -24.56 -5.05 -19.18
CA THR A 223 -24.14 -6.33 -18.62
C THR A 223 -23.38 -6.14 -17.31
N VAL A 224 -22.53 -5.11 -17.21
CA VAL A 224 -21.80 -4.79 -16.00
C VAL A 224 -22.76 -4.31 -14.92
N ILE A 225 -23.67 -3.38 -15.27
CA ILE A 225 -24.69 -2.83 -14.36
C ILE A 225 -25.54 -3.96 -13.77
N ASP A 226 -26.17 -4.78 -14.60
CA ASP A 226 -27.05 -5.85 -14.14
C ASP A 226 -26.32 -6.88 -13.28
N SER A 227 -25.05 -7.15 -13.59
CA SER A 227 -24.22 -8.08 -12.84
C SER A 227 -23.83 -7.52 -11.47
N VAL A 228 -23.39 -6.26 -11.42
CA VAL A 228 -22.99 -5.58 -10.19
C VAL A 228 -24.19 -5.37 -9.28
N MET A 229 -25.29 -4.80 -9.78
CA MET A 229 -26.49 -4.53 -8.97
C MET A 229 -27.04 -5.82 -8.36
N ARG A 230 -27.16 -6.90 -9.15
CA ARG A 230 -27.58 -8.21 -8.62
C ARG A 230 -26.67 -8.73 -7.50
N LYS A 231 -25.36 -8.48 -7.57
CA LYS A 231 -24.40 -8.92 -6.53
C LYS A 231 -24.50 -8.04 -5.28
N VAL A 232 -24.62 -6.73 -5.45
CA VAL A 232 -24.84 -5.77 -4.35
C VAL A 232 -26.12 -6.13 -3.61
N ASP A 233 -27.25 -6.24 -4.31
CA ASP A 233 -28.56 -6.59 -3.71
C ASP A 233 -28.53 -7.91 -2.93
N LYS A 234 -27.66 -8.84 -3.32
CA LYS A 234 -27.50 -10.14 -2.65
C LYS A 234 -26.65 -10.04 -1.37
N LEU A 235 -25.67 -9.14 -1.35
CA LEU A 235 -24.72 -9.01 -0.23
C LEU A 235 -25.25 -8.10 0.88
N GLY A 236 -26.21 -7.23 0.58
CA GLY A 236 -26.70 -6.19 1.49
C GLY A 236 -25.93 -4.89 1.27
#